data_AF-N9M9M2-F1
#
_entry.id   AF-N9M9M2-F1
#
_cell.length_a   1.000
_cell.length_b   1.000
_cell.length_c   1.000
_cell.angle_alpha   90.00
_cell.angle_beta   90.00
_cell.angle_gamma   90.00
#
_symmetry.space_group_name_H-M   'P 1'
#
loop_
_entity.id
_entity.type
_entity.pdbx_description
1 polymer ?
#
loop_
_entity_poly.entity_id
_entity_poly.type
_entity_poly.pdbx_seq_one_letter_code
_entity_poly.pdbx_strand_id
1 'polypeptide(L)' 'MLEVEWNFYQLIVYMSTWSAVKAATQALGHNPLNVLADALLPEWEDPELPRVIRWPLSVRAGRIIL' A
#
# COMPACT_ATOMS: atom_id res chain seq x y z
N MET A 1 -8.94 2.03 -13.30
CA MET A 1 -8.27 1.13 -12.35
C MET A 1 -6.78 1.40 -12.44
N LEU A 2 -6.07 1.43 -11.32
CA LEU A 2 -4.60 1.47 -11.31
C LEU A 2 -4.09 0.06 -11.03
N GLU A 3 -3.07 -0.37 -11.77
CA GLU A 3 -2.45 -1.69 -11.64
C GLU A 3 -0.92 -1.57 -11.70
N VAL A 4 -0.24 -2.36 -10.89
CA VAL A 4 1.22 -2.51 -10.87
C VAL A 4 1.60 -3.97 -10.57
N GLU A 5 2.77 -4.38 -11.02
CA GLU A 5 3.41 -5.64 -10.61
C GLU A 5 4.47 -5.32 -9.58
N TRP A 6 4.23 -5.71 -8.33
CA TRP A 6 5.16 -5.46 -7.22
C TRP A 6 5.47 -6.73 -6.47
N ASN A 7 6.73 -6.85 -6.05
CA ASN A 7 7.12 -7.83 -5.05
C ASN A 7 6.69 -7.37 -3.64
N PHE A 8 6.85 -8.24 -2.64
CA PHE A 8 6.41 -7.95 -1.26
C PHE A 8 7.02 -6.65 -0.73
N TYR A 9 8.32 -6.46 -0.90
CA TYR A 9 9.04 -5.30 -0.38
C TYR A 9 8.56 -3.99 -0.99
N GLN A 10 8.31 -3.96 -2.30
CA GLN A 10 7.78 -2.78 -2.98
C GLN A 10 6.40 -2.38 -2.45
N LEU A 11 5.52 -3.35 -2.20
CA LEU A 11 4.20 -3.10 -1.61
C LEU A 11 4.34 -2.50 -0.19
N ILE A 12 5.15 -3.12 0.67
CA ILE A 12 5.35 -2.65 2.05
C ILE A 12 5.97 -1.25 2.08
N VAL A 13 6.99 -0.99 1.25
CA VAL A 13 7.60 0.34 1.12
C VAL A 13 6.56 1.37 0.67
N TYR A 14 5.73 1.06 -0.34
CA TYR A 14 4.67 1.97 -0.77
C TYR A 14 3.66 2.25 0.34
N MET A 15 3.18 1.22 1.04
CA MET A 15 2.23 1.37 2.15
C MET A 15 2.81 2.19 3.32
N SER A 16 4.13 2.13 3.54
CA SER A 16 4.80 2.97 4.56
C SER A 16 4.67 4.48 4.29
N THR A 17 4.37 4.86 3.04
CA THR A 17 4.19 6.27 2.66
C THR A 17 2.82 6.84 3.05
N TRP A 18 1.86 5.98 3.40
CA TRP A 18 0.49 6.36 3.72
C TRP A 18 0.45 7.29 4.95
N SER A 19 -0.38 8.34 4.87
CA SER A 19 -0.49 9.36 5.91
C SER A 19 -0.86 8.76 7.28
N ALA A 20 -1.77 7.77 7.31
CA ALA A 20 -2.16 7.08 8.53
C ALA A 20 -1.00 6.29 9.16
N VAL A 21 -0.19 5.61 8.34
CA VAL A 21 1.00 4.88 8.82
C VAL A 21 2.04 5.84 9.38
N LYS A 22 2.29 6.98 8.71
CA LYS A 22 3.18 8.02 9.20
C LYS A 22 2.71 8.60 10.53
N ALA A 23 1.43 8.97 10.64
CA ALA A 23 0.85 9.52 11.86
C ALA A 23 0.90 8.52 13.02
N ALA A 24 0.56 7.25 12.76
CA ALA A 24 0.63 6.20 13.77
C ALA A 24 2.08 5.91 14.19
N THR A 25 3.04 5.93 13.26
CA THR A 25 4.46 5.77 13.58
C THR A 25 4.95 6.85 14.54
N GLN A 26 4.55 8.11 14.31
CA GLN A 26 4.89 9.22 15.20
C GLN A 26 4.23 9.08 16.57
N ALA A 27 2.96 8.66 16.62
CA ALA A 27 2.22 8.51 17.87
C ALA A 27 2.69 7.31 18.72
N LEU A 28 3.11 6.22 18.09
CA LEU A 28 3.47 4.96 18.75
C LEU A 28 4.99 4.80 18.97
N GLY A 29 5.81 5.59 18.28
CA GLY A 29 7.27 5.47 18.31
C GLY A 29 7.83 4.29 17.53
N HIS A 30 6.99 3.51 16.84
CA HIS A 30 7.38 2.42 15.95
C HIS A 30 6.43 2.33 14.76
N ASN A 31 6.89 1.74 13.66
CA ASN A 31 6.05 1.57 12.47
C ASN A 31 5.02 0.45 12.70
N PRO A 32 3.69 0.73 12.72
CA PRO A 32 2.68 -0.31 12.90
C PRO A 32 2.58 -1.25 11.70
N LEU A 33 3.11 -0.85 10.53
CA LEU A 33 3.12 -1.67 9.32
C LEU A 33 3.97 -2.94 9.48
N ASN A 34 4.94 -2.95 10.41
CA ASN A 34 5.77 -4.14 10.67
C ASN A 34 4.92 -5.36 11.05
N VAL A 35 3.89 -5.17 11.89
CA VAL A 35 2.98 -6.24 12.31
C VAL A 35 2.21 -6.81 11.12
N LEU A 36 1.78 -5.94 10.19
CA LEU A 36 1.13 -6.38 8.96
C LEU A 36 2.11 -7.10 8.03
N ALA A 37 3.33 -6.59 7.91
CA ALA A 37 4.36 -7.19 7.07
C ALA A 37 4.70 -8.61 7.54
N ASP A 38 4.86 -8.81 8.85
CA ASP A 38 5.12 -10.12 9.46
C ASP A 38 3.96 -11.11 9.21
N ALA A 39 2.72 -10.63 9.26
CA ALA A 39 1.54 -11.45 8.99
C ALA A 39 1.33 -11.75 7.49
N LEU A 40 1.74 -10.83 6.61
CA LEU A 40 1.53 -10.94 5.16
C LEU A 40 2.65 -11.73 4.46
N LEU A 41 3.87 -11.69 4.98
CA LEU A 41 5.03 -12.34 4.35
C LEU A 41 4.82 -13.84 4.10
N PRO A 42 4.28 -14.64 5.04
CA PRO A 42 4.00 -16.07 4.79
C PRO A 42 2.99 -16.31 3.66
N GLU A 43 1.98 -15.43 3.54
CA GLU A 43 0.95 -15.50 2.48
C GLU A 43 1.50 -15.07 1.10
N TRP A 44 2.63 -14.37 1.10
CA TRP A 44 3.35 -13.99 -0.11
C TRP A 44 4.21 -15.12 -0.67
N GLU A 45 4.53 -16.13 0.16
CA GLU A 45 5.42 -17.26 -0.14
C GLU A 45 6.85 -16.81 -0.46
N ASP A 46 7.16 -16.51 -1.73
CA ASP A 46 8.44 -15.94 -2.15
C ASP A 46 8.32 -14.41 -2.26
N PRO A 47 8.92 -13.63 -1.34
CA PRO A 47 8.79 -12.17 -1.31
C PRO A 47 9.38 -11.46 -2.52
N GLU A 48 10.22 -12.13 -3.33
CA GLU A 48 10.76 -11.57 -4.57
C GLU A 48 9.81 -11.76 -5.75
N LEU A 49 8.88 -12.73 -5.70
CA LEU A 49 7.93 -12.94 -6.78
C LEU A 49 6.91 -11.79 -6.85
N PRO A 50 6.84 -11.08 -8.00
CA PRO A 50 5.86 -10.02 -8.18
C PRO A 50 4.43 -10.57 -8.21
N ARG A 51 3.51 -9.82 -7.60
CA ARG A 51 2.06 -10.05 -7.69
C ARG A 51 1.39 -8.81 -8.25
N VAL A 52 0.26 -9.00 -8.93
CA VAL A 52 -0.51 -7.90 -9.50
C VAL A 52 -1.34 -7.22 -8.40
N ILE A 53 -1.05 -5.95 -8.15
CA ILE A 53 -1.76 -5.12 -7.16
C ILE A 53 -2.66 -4.14 -7.88
N ARG A 54 -3.94 -4.07 -7.44
CA ARG A 54 -4.98 -3.26 -8.09
C ARG A 54 -5.63 -2.32 -7.10
N TRP A 55 -5.81 -1.07 -7.52
CA TRP A 55 -6.62 -0.10 -6.81
C TRP A 55 -7.77 0.43 -7.68
N PRO A 56 -9.00 0.52 -7.12
CA PRO A 56 -10.10 1.17 -7.81
C PRO A 56 -9.83 2.68 -7.89
N LEU A 57 -10.04 3.26 -9.07
CA LEU A 57 -9.97 4.72 -9.24
C LEU A 57 -11.33 5.32 -8.91
N SER A 58 -11.37 6.24 -7.96
CA SER A 58 -12.54 7.07 -7.69
C SER A 58 -12.40 8.38 -8.45
N VAL A 59 -13.25 8.60 -9.46
CA VAL A 59 -13.24 9.80 -10.30
C VAL A 59 -14.57 10.54 -10.13
N ARG A 60 -14.49 11.84 -9.85
CA ARG A 60 -15.63 12.76 -9.97
C ARG A 60 -15.38 13.63 -11.20
N ALA A 61 -16.17 13.43 -12.25
CA ALA A 61 -16.08 14.17 -13.50
C ALA A 61 -17.38 14.91 -13.78
N GLY A 62 -17.27 16.14 -14.29
CA GLY A 62 -18.40 16.96 -14.68
C GLY A 62 -17.97 17.94 -15.76
N ARG A 63 -18.91 18.34 -16.62
CA ARG A 63 -18.67 19.39 -17.62
C ARG A 63 -18.96 20.74 -16.97
N ILE A 64 -17.97 21.64 -16.98
CA ILE A 64 -18.21 23.04 -16.63
C ILE A 64 -18.90 23.69 -17.83
N ILE A 65 -20.13 24.14 -17.64
CA ILE A 65 -20.87 24.94 -18.60
C ILE A 65 -20.90 26.35 -18.01
N LEU A 66 -20.25 27.30 -18.68
CA LEU A 66 -20.36 28.73 -18.38
C LEU A 66 -21.62 29.29 -19.03
#